data_AF-A0A218QJ43-F1
#
_entry.id   AF-A0A218QJ43-F1
#
_cell.length_a   1.000
_cell.length_b   1.000
_cell.length_c   1.000
_cell.angle_alpha   90.00
_cell.angle_beta   90.00
_cell.angle_gamma   90.00
#
_symmetry.space_group_name_H-M   'P 1'
#
loop_
_entity.id
_entity.type
_entity.pdbx_description
1 polymer ?
#
loop_
_entity_poly.entity_id
_entity_poly.type
_entity_poly.pdbx_seq_one_letter_code
_entity_poly.pdbx_strand_id
1 'polypeptide(L)' 'MSNLDKVLDAAMSLPVEQQEMLIQILKNRLSEAHRNEIAKDAKDSIAEFKSGEYKTQTAEEAIQELREYLNS' A
#
# COMPACT_ATOMS: atom_id res chain seq x y z
N MET A 1 1.21 14.80 23.21
CA MET A 1 1.76 15.18 21.89
C MET A 1 2.12 13.90 21.16
N SER A 2 1.43 13.62 20.06
CA SER A 2 1.74 12.48 19.20
C SER A 2 3.10 12.69 18.51
N ASN A 3 3.70 11.62 18.00
CA ASN A 3 4.92 11.73 17.20
C ASN A 3 4.71 12.64 15.97
N LEU A 4 3.51 12.60 15.40
CA LEU A 4 3.14 13.42 14.24
C LEU A 4 3.12 14.92 14.59
N ASP A 5 2.56 15.29 15.74
CA ASP A 5 2.49 16.69 16.17
C ASP A 5 3.90 17.30 16.28
N LYS A 6 4.85 16.55 16.87
CA LYS A 6 6.24 17.02 17.01
C LYS A 6 6.94 17.18 15.65
N VAL A 7 6.67 16.30 14.70
CA VAL A 7 7.22 16.37 13.34
C VAL A 7 6.63 17.56 12.59
N LEU A 8 5.34 17.83 12.77
CA LEU A 8 4.67 18.98 12.19
C LEU A 8 5.26 20.29 12.73
N ASP A 9 5.43 20.40 14.06
CA ASP A 9 6.05 21.57 14.69
C ASP A 9 7.47 21.82 14.16
N ALA A 10 8.26 20.75 14.02
CA ALA A 10 9.61 20.84 13.44
C ALA A 10 9.57 21.27 11.97
N ALA A 11 8.65 20.73 11.17
CA ALA A 11 8.49 21.12 9.77
C ALA A 11 8.08 22.60 9.63
N MET A 12 7.17 23.07 10.49
CA MET A 12 6.73 24.47 10.52
C MET A 12 7.82 25.45 10.97
N SER A 13 8.85 24.98 11.69
CA SER A 13 9.99 25.81 12.07
C SER A 13 10.99 26.07 10.93
N LEU A 14 10.88 25.35 9.80
CA LEU A 14 11.75 25.55 8.65
C LEU A 14 11.38 26.82 7.87
N PRO A 15 12.34 27.46 7.17
CA PRO A 15 12.03 28.48 6.17
C PRO A 15 11.07 27.97 5.11
N VAL A 16 10.24 28.84 4.53
CA VAL A 16 9.19 28.48 3.56
C VAL A 16 9.75 27.66 2.40
N GLU A 17 10.91 28.04 1.86
CA GLU A 17 11.56 27.32 0.76
C GLU A 17 11.94 25.88 1.18
N GLN A 18 12.40 25.69 2.42
CA GLN A 18 12.74 24.37 2.94
C GLN A 18 11.50 23.54 3.25
N GLN A 19 10.38 24.17 3.63
CA GLN A 19 9.09 23.47 3.77
C GLN A 19 8.62 22.94 2.42
N GLU A 20 8.70 23.73 1.36
CA GLU A 20 8.36 23.29 0.00
C GLU A 20 9.26 22.14 -0.48
N MET A 21 10.57 22.25 -0.24
CA MET A 21 11.51 21.15 -0.51
C MET A 21 11.15 19.87 0.26
N LEU A 22 10.83 19.98 1.55
CA LEU A 22 10.42 18.85 2.38
C LEU A 22 9.16 18.18 1.83
N ILE A 23 8.16 18.97 1.43
CA ILE A 23 6.93 18.45 0.79
C ILE A 23 7.28 17.65 -0.47
N GLN A 24 8.15 18.18 -1.33
CA GLN A 24 8.53 17.50 -2.57
C GLN A 24 9.28 16.19 -2.30
N ILE A 25 10.21 16.19 -1.34
CA ILE A 25 10.97 14.99 -0.95
C ILE A 25 10.02 13.92 -0.43
N LEU A 26 9.10 14.28 0.47
CA LEU A 26 8.14 13.33 1.05
C LEU A 26 7.21 12.75 -0.01
N LYS A 27 6.67 13.58 -0.91
CA LYS A 27 5.83 13.12 -2.03
C LYS A 27 6.56 12.11 -2.91
N ASN A 28 7.81 12.39 -3.28
CA ASN A 28 8.61 11.49 -4.10
C ASN A 28 8.84 10.15 -3.39
N ARG A 29 9.23 10.19 -2.10
CA ARG A 29 9.48 8.97 -1.32
C ARG A 29 8.22 8.11 -1.14
N LEU A 30 7.07 8.74 -0.88
CA LEU A 30 5.79 8.02 -0.78
C LEU A 30 5.40 7.39 -2.12
N SER A 31 5.62 8.10 -3.22
CA SER A 31 5.38 7.55 -4.57
C SER A 31 6.24 6.32 -4.86
N GLU A 32 7.53 6.34 -4.48
CA GLU A 32 8.41 5.17 -4.59
C GLU A 32 8.00 4.03 -3.67
N ALA A 33 7.60 4.33 -2.43
CA ALA A 33 7.12 3.31 -1.49
C ALA A 33 5.89 2.58 -2.04
N HIS A 34 4.90 3.30 -2.56
CA HIS A 34 3.71 2.70 -3.18
C HIS A 34 4.06 1.88 -4.42
N ARG A 35 5.00 2.36 -5.27
CA ARG A 35 5.47 1.58 -6.42
C ARG A 35 6.11 0.26 -6.00
N ASN A 36 6.93 0.28 -4.95
CA ASN A 36 7.59 -0.91 -4.43
C ASN A 36 6.59 -1.89 -3.83
N GLU A 37 5.56 -1.41 -3.13
CA GLU A 37 4.47 -2.22 -2.61
C GLU A 37 3.70 -2.92 -3.74
N ILE A 38 3.26 -2.17 -4.75
CA ILE A 38 2.58 -2.73 -5.93
C ILE A 38 3.46 -3.76 -6.65
N ALA A 39 4.75 -3.47 -6.82
CA ALA A 39 5.67 -4.38 -7.49
C ALA A 39 5.89 -5.67 -6.68
N LYS A 40 5.94 -5.57 -5.35
CA LYS A 40 6.03 -6.72 -4.47
C LYS A 40 4.76 -7.57 -4.56
N ASP A 41 3.59 -6.96 -4.40
CA ASP A 41 2.31 -7.65 -4.45
C ASP A 41 2.09 -8.35 -5.80
N ALA A 42 2.45 -7.70 -6.91
CA ALA A 42 2.38 -8.29 -8.22
C ALA A 42 3.33 -9.50 -8.36
N LYS A 43 4.55 -9.40 -7.83
CA LYS A 43 5.52 -10.51 -7.85
C LYS A 43 5.01 -11.70 -7.04
N ASP A 44 4.49 -11.43 -5.84
CA ASP A 44 3.98 -12.46 -4.94
C ASP A 44 2.76 -13.13 -5.58
N SER A 45 1.81 -12.37 -6.13
CA SER A 45 0.64 -12.88 -6.85
C SER A 45 1.01 -13.77 -8.04
N ILE A 46 2.01 -13.38 -8.84
CA ILE A 46 2.49 -14.18 -9.97
C ILE A 46 3.17 -15.46 -9.49
N ALA A 47 3.94 -15.40 -8.40
CA ALA A 47 4.58 -16.58 -7.84
C ALA A 47 3.54 -17.58 -7.29
N GLU A 48 2.54 -17.08 -6.59
CA GLU A 48 1.39 -17.85 -6.11
C GLU A 48 0.62 -18.51 -7.25
N PHE A 49 0.29 -17.76 -8.30
CA PHE A 49 -0.35 -18.33 -9.49
C PHE A 49 0.50 -19.44 -10.13
N LYS A 50 1.81 -19.21 -10.27
CA LYS A 50 2.75 -20.19 -10.85
C LYS A 50 2.98 -21.42 -9.97
N SER A 51 2.81 -21.30 -8.66
CA SER A 51 2.96 -22.43 -7.75
C SER A 51 1.92 -23.52 -8.01
N GLY A 52 0.75 -23.15 -8.56
CA GLY A 52 -0.33 -24.09 -8.88
C GLY A 52 -1.04 -24.66 -7.64
N GLU A 53 -0.75 -24.13 -6.45
CA GLU A 53 -1.34 -24.57 -5.17
C GLU A 53 -2.81 -24.14 -5.02
N TYR A 54 -3.27 -23.17 -5.81
CA TYR A 54 -4.63 -22.65 -5.76
C TYR A 54 -5.55 -23.37 -6.75
N LYS A 55 -6.76 -23.70 -6.30
CA LYS A 55 -7.80 -24.28 -7.14
C LYS A 55 -8.20 -23.29 -8.24
N THR A 56 -8.17 -23.74 -9.48
CA THR A 56 -8.74 -22.98 -10.60
C THR A 56 -10.24 -22.83 -10.41
N GLN A 57 -10.71 -21.60 -10.28
CA GLN A 57 -12.13 -21.28 -10.24
C GLN A 57 -12.41 -19.92 -10.86
N THR A 58 -13.63 -19.75 -11.37
CA THR A 58 -14.13 -18.48 -11.89
C THR A 58 -14.40 -17.50 -10.76
N ALA A 59 -14.51 -16.22 -11.10
CA ALA A 59 -14.87 -15.19 -10.12
C ALA A 59 -16.26 -15.46 -9.52
N GLU A 60 -17.22 -15.92 -10.33
CA GLU A 60 -18.56 -16.29 -9.89
C GLU A 60 -18.54 -17.43 -8.86
N GLU A 61 -17.78 -18.50 -9.12
CA GLU A 61 -17.63 -19.62 -8.18
C GLU A 61 -16.99 -19.17 -6.87
N ALA A 62 -15.93 -18.36 -6.92
CA ALA A 62 -15.27 -17.83 -5.73
C ALA A 62 -16.19 -16.92 -4.90
N ILE A 63 -16.98 -16.06 -5.56
CA ILE A 63 -17.94 -15.17 -4.90
C ILE A 63 -19.06 -15.97 -4.25
N GLN A 64 -19.55 -17.02 -4.91
CA GLN A 64 -20.59 -17.89 -4.36
C GLN A 64 -20.08 -18.62 -3.10
N GLU A 65 -18.88 -19.20 -3.17
CA GLU A 65 -18.24 -19.88 -2.03
C GLU A 65 -18.05 -18.94 -0.82
N LEU A 66 -17.59 -17.70 -1.07
CA LEU A 66 -17.46 -16.67 -0.03
C LEU A 66 -18.81 -16.30 0.60
N ARG A 67 -19.87 -16.19 -0.20
CA ARG A 67 -21.23 -15.91 0.31
C ARG A 67 -21.76 -17.06 1.14
N GLU A 68 -21.51 -18.30 0.75
CA GLU A 68 -21.91 -19.48 1.52
C GLU A 68 -21.19 -19.51 2.87
N TYR A 69 -19.88 -19.27 2.89
CA TYR A 69 -19.08 -19.20 4.12
C TYR A 69 -19.52 -18.10 5.08
N LEU A 70 -19.90 -16.92 4.58
CA LEU A 70 -20.31 -15.79 5.43
C LEU A 70 -21.75 -15.94 5.98
N ASN A 71 -22.57 -16.78 5.37
CA ASN A 71 -23.95 -17.03 5.79
C ASN A 71 -24.11 -18.32 6.62
N SER A 72 -23.02 -19.08 6.82
CA SER A 72 -22.93 -20.23 7.74
C SER A 72 -22.42 -19.82 9.11
#